data_AF-A0A8T4WNV3-F1
#
_entry.id   AF-A0A8T4WNV3-F1
#
_cell.length_a   1.000
_cell.length_b   1.000
_cell.length_c   1.000
_cell.angle_alpha   90.00
_cell.angle_beta   90.00
_cell.angle_gamma   90.00
#
_symmetry.space_group_name_H-M   'P 1'
#
loop_
_entity.id
_entity.type
_entity.pdbx_description
1 polymer ?
#
loop_
_entity_poly.entity_id
_entity_poly.type
_entity_poly.pdbx_seq_one_letter_code
_entity_poly.pdbx_strand_id
1 'polypeptide(L)'
;PNDTEVLVSTYPKGGPRPGGILANYYGGIQPITWDDELNENLSSAQTNREEMFASICEKGLWRGVEISWSGNIQDSVKGVSFRLQYYTFPKSPLLAARWIIKNTTSAPVNISPTFVVDSAFDGDVSNIRAHMDWEGEEQNVKLARYPLAIMPSSNCIWIEHEDLSEEKPDGLGLTASFEDAELLYIGVGDFILTGTSNLDCQLLPGKELITTSWFLVDPQSTDELDLLRKVADDLI
;
A
#
# COMPACT_ATOMS: atom_id res chain seq x y z
N PRO A 1 16.10 19.18 -4.85
CA PRO A 1 14.88 20.01 -4.61
C PRO A 1 13.83 20.01 -5.74
N ASN A 2 13.96 19.23 -6.83
CA ASN A 2 13.07 19.36 -8.00
C ASN A 2 12.31 18.07 -8.38
N ASP A 3 12.53 16.94 -7.71
CA ASP A 3 11.92 15.66 -8.13
C ASP A 3 10.49 15.48 -7.56
N THR A 4 10.25 15.97 -6.34
CA THR A 4 8.94 15.96 -5.68
C THR A 4 7.92 16.84 -6.41
N GLU A 5 8.37 17.95 -7.00
CA GLU A 5 7.50 18.93 -7.68
C GLU A 5 6.99 18.38 -9.04
N VAL A 6 7.81 17.59 -9.73
CA VAL A 6 7.42 16.92 -10.99
C VAL A 6 6.35 15.87 -10.73
N LEU A 7 6.48 15.10 -9.63
CA LEU A 7 5.51 14.08 -9.22
C LEU A 7 4.11 14.69 -9.06
N VAL A 8 3.97 15.72 -8.21
CA VAL A 8 2.69 16.37 -7.89
C VAL A 8 2.00 16.96 -9.12
N SER A 9 2.77 17.42 -10.12
CA SER A 9 2.24 18.07 -11.32
C SER A 9 1.56 17.12 -12.32
N THR A 10 1.81 15.81 -12.24
CA THR A 10 1.28 14.80 -13.18
C THR A 10 0.05 14.03 -12.68
N TYR A 11 -0.34 14.20 -11.41
CA TYR A 11 -1.51 13.52 -10.82
C TYR A 11 -2.85 14.15 -11.26
N PRO A 12 -3.94 13.37 -11.29
CA PRO A 12 -5.28 13.93 -11.43
C PRO A 12 -5.54 14.93 -10.31
N LYS A 13 -6.08 16.10 -10.68
CA LYS A 13 -6.63 17.06 -9.72
C LYS A 13 -7.96 16.51 -9.20
N GLY A 14 -7.90 15.55 -8.29
CA GLY A 14 -9.01 15.27 -7.37
C GLY A 14 -9.28 16.52 -6.53
N GLY A 15 -10.47 16.63 -5.94
CA GLY A 15 -10.82 17.71 -5.01
C GLY A 15 -9.80 17.87 -3.88
N PRO A 16 -9.95 18.85 -2.99
CA PRO A 16 -8.89 19.23 -2.06
C PRO A 16 -8.74 18.18 -0.94
N ARG A 17 -8.17 16.99 -1.20
CA ARG A 17 -7.65 16.02 -0.19
C ARG A 17 -6.97 14.71 -0.66
N PRO A 18 -7.03 14.17 -1.90
CA PRO A 18 -6.22 13.00 -2.29
C PRO A 18 -4.72 13.34 -2.45
N GLY A 19 -4.38 14.64 -2.44
CA GLY A 19 -3.00 15.12 -2.43
C GLY A 19 -2.23 14.80 -1.15
N GLY A 20 -2.91 14.50 -0.02
CA GLY A 20 -2.27 14.21 1.27
C GLY A 20 -1.52 12.88 1.31
N ILE A 21 -2.07 11.85 0.66
CA ILE A 21 -1.47 10.49 0.58
C ILE A 21 -0.05 10.56 -0.03
N LEU A 22 0.15 11.47 -0.99
CA LEU A 22 1.39 11.60 -1.76
C LEU A 22 2.23 12.82 -1.37
N ALA A 23 1.64 13.85 -0.76
CA ALA A 23 2.38 14.99 -0.22
C ALA A 23 3.24 14.58 0.99
N ASN A 24 2.85 13.52 1.69
CA ASN A 24 3.60 12.90 2.76
C ASN A 24 4.27 11.61 2.25
N TYR A 25 5.20 11.69 1.28
CA TYR A 25 6.15 10.59 1.06
C TYR A 25 6.91 10.39 2.38
N TYR A 26 6.75 9.22 3.01
CA TYR A 26 6.97 8.86 4.44
C TYR A 26 5.75 8.84 5.39
N GLY A 27 4.52 9.10 4.94
CA GLY A 27 3.30 9.07 5.77
C GLY A 27 2.08 8.38 5.13
N GLY A 28 2.08 8.11 3.83
CA GLY A 28 0.94 7.52 3.12
C GLY A 28 1.00 6.00 2.98
N ILE A 29 1.97 5.46 2.22
CA ILE A 29 2.12 4.02 1.95
C ILE A 29 3.48 3.53 2.47
N GLN A 30 3.48 2.69 3.50
CA GLN A 30 4.70 2.20 4.16
C GLN A 30 4.94 0.73 3.81
N PRO A 31 6.07 0.39 3.19
CA PRO A 31 6.52 -1.00 3.14
C PRO A 31 7.09 -1.39 4.51
N ILE A 32 6.64 -2.52 5.04
CA ILE A 32 7.12 -3.11 6.30
C ILE A 32 7.42 -4.57 6.03
N THR A 33 8.63 -5.01 6.34
CA THR A 33 9.00 -6.42 6.30
C THR A 33 8.95 -6.95 7.72
N TRP A 34 8.07 -7.93 7.96
CA TRP A 34 8.07 -8.67 9.22
C TRP A 34 8.95 -9.91 9.12
N ASP A 35 9.46 -10.35 10.26
CA ASP A 35 10.13 -11.63 10.47
C ASP A 35 9.28 -12.44 11.45
N ASP A 36 9.08 -13.72 11.13
CA ASP A 36 8.33 -14.67 11.96
C ASP A 36 9.10 -14.97 13.26
N GLU A 37 10.43 -14.85 13.22
CA GLU A 37 11.28 -14.82 14.39
C GLU A 37 11.35 -13.39 14.92
N LEU A 38 10.34 -12.96 15.68
CA LEU A 38 10.27 -11.68 16.43
C LEU A 38 11.39 -11.50 17.50
N ASN A 39 12.56 -12.10 17.29
CA ASN A 39 13.74 -12.01 18.14
C ASN A 39 14.42 -10.64 18.06
N GLU A 40 14.07 -9.82 17.06
CA GLU A 40 14.48 -8.42 16.99
C GLU A 40 13.50 -7.49 17.73
N ASN A 41 14.06 -6.55 18.48
CA ASN A 41 13.25 -5.49 19.07
C ASN A 41 12.79 -4.54 17.96
N LEU A 42 11.51 -4.59 17.56
CA LEU A 42 10.95 -3.72 16.51
C LEU A 42 11.14 -2.21 16.78
N SER A 43 11.33 -1.79 18.04
CA SER A 43 11.70 -0.38 18.33
C SER A 43 13.11 0.01 17.83
N SER A 44 13.94 -0.98 17.46
CA SER A 44 15.25 -0.81 16.84
C SER A 44 15.24 -0.96 15.31
N ALA A 45 14.11 -1.35 14.70
CA ALA A 45 13.93 -1.41 13.25
C ALA A 45 13.88 0.02 12.68
N GLN A 46 15.05 0.62 12.49
CA GLN A 46 15.20 2.00 12.02
C GLN A 46 15.36 2.03 10.50
N THR A 47 14.38 1.49 9.76
CA THR A 47 14.40 1.47 8.29
C THR A 47 14.59 2.87 7.71
N ASN A 48 14.07 3.90 8.38
CA ASN A 48 14.27 5.31 8.01
C ASN A 48 15.72 5.81 8.12
N ARG A 49 16.63 5.01 8.68
CA ARG A 49 18.07 5.30 8.74
C ARG A 49 18.88 4.53 7.69
N GLU A 50 18.24 3.65 6.90
CA GLU A 50 18.91 3.03 5.76
C GLU A 50 19.27 4.09 4.73
N GLU A 51 20.39 3.88 4.03
CA GLU A 51 20.75 4.74 2.90
C GLU A 51 19.83 4.42 1.71
N MET A 52 18.98 5.38 1.37
CA MET A 52 17.97 5.24 0.31
C MET A 52 18.32 6.11 -0.90
N PHE A 53 18.10 5.57 -2.09
CA PHE A 53 18.28 6.27 -3.35
C PHE A 53 16.95 6.37 -4.08
N ALA A 54 16.55 7.59 -4.43
CA ALA A 54 15.37 7.86 -5.24
C ALA A 54 15.76 8.11 -6.70
N SER A 55 14.98 7.59 -7.63
CA SER A 55 15.12 7.85 -9.07
C SER A 55 13.77 7.84 -9.76
N ILE A 56 13.67 8.49 -10.92
CA ILE A 56 12.48 8.42 -11.76
C ILE A 56 12.45 7.04 -12.45
N CYS A 57 11.28 6.41 -12.49
CA CYS A 57 11.07 5.16 -13.22
C CYS A 57 9.90 5.26 -14.21
N GLU A 58 9.99 4.53 -15.32
CA GLU A 58 8.96 4.49 -16.35
C GLU A 58 8.75 3.06 -16.84
N LYS A 59 7.50 2.69 -17.12
CA LYS A 59 7.14 1.41 -17.75
C LYS A 59 6.00 1.62 -18.75
N GLY A 60 6.33 1.67 -20.04
CA GLY A 60 5.37 2.03 -21.07
C GLY A 60 4.86 3.46 -20.87
N LEU A 61 3.57 3.60 -20.58
CA LEU A 61 2.93 4.89 -20.28
C LEU A 61 2.92 5.23 -18.78
N TRP A 62 3.30 4.28 -17.92
CA TRP A 62 3.41 4.49 -16.48
C TRP A 62 4.66 5.29 -16.15
N ARG A 63 4.51 6.27 -15.26
CA ARG A 63 5.59 7.09 -14.75
C ARG A 63 5.54 7.15 -13.24
N GLY A 64 6.72 7.20 -12.62
CA GLY A 64 6.81 7.00 -11.19
C GLY A 64 8.14 7.37 -10.59
N VAL A 65 8.27 7.03 -9.31
CA VAL A 65 9.52 7.09 -8.56
C VAL A 65 9.84 5.70 -8.02
N GLU A 66 11.10 5.31 -8.15
CA GLU A 66 11.68 4.16 -7.47
C GLU A 66 12.52 4.66 -6.29
N ILE A 67 12.25 4.10 -5.11
CA ILE A 67 13.13 4.19 -3.94
C ILE A 67 13.82 2.85 -3.78
N SER A 68 15.14 2.85 -3.71
CA SER A 68 15.94 1.65 -3.57
C SER A 68 16.86 1.73 -2.35
N TRP A 69 17.02 0.61 -1.66
CA TRP A 69 17.93 0.48 -0.52
C TRP A 69 18.40 -0.97 -0.37
N SER A 70 19.37 -1.18 0.51
CA SER A 70 19.76 -2.52 0.96
C SER A 70 19.55 -2.59 2.47
N GLY A 71 19.05 -3.71 2.98
CA GLY A 71 18.95 -3.92 4.42
C GLY A 71 20.34 -4.00 5.03
N ASN A 72 20.68 -3.12 5.95
CA ASN A 72 21.95 -3.13 6.67
C ASN A 72 21.78 -3.03 8.19
N ILE A 73 20.65 -2.46 8.63
CA ILE A 73 20.36 -2.15 10.04
C ILE A 73 19.64 -3.32 10.72
N GLN A 74 18.59 -3.85 10.08
CA GLN A 74 17.86 -5.01 10.57
C GLN A 74 18.65 -6.27 10.21
N ASP A 75 18.91 -7.14 11.18
CA ASP A 75 19.76 -8.32 10.96
C ASP A 75 19.00 -9.38 10.13
N SER A 76 17.69 -9.52 10.32
CA SER A 76 16.80 -10.44 9.58
C SER A 76 16.82 -10.24 8.07
N VAL A 77 16.95 -9.00 7.61
CA VAL A 77 16.96 -8.63 6.17
C VAL A 77 18.31 -8.10 5.70
N LYS A 78 19.37 -8.34 6.47
CA LYS A 78 20.70 -7.84 6.16
C LYS A 78 21.23 -8.39 4.84
N GLY A 79 21.64 -7.50 3.96
CA GLY A 79 22.12 -7.83 2.61
C GLY A 79 21.01 -8.19 1.63
N VAL A 80 19.73 -8.02 1.98
CA VAL A 80 18.60 -8.08 1.03
C VAL A 80 18.47 -6.73 0.33
N SER A 81 18.23 -6.74 -0.98
CA SER A 81 18.02 -5.53 -1.77
C SER A 81 16.53 -5.27 -1.94
N PHE A 82 16.14 -4.02 -1.72
CA PHE A 82 14.76 -3.57 -1.78
C PHE A 82 14.61 -2.46 -2.80
N ARG A 83 13.52 -2.52 -3.56
CA ARG A 83 13.07 -1.43 -4.43
C ARG A 83 11.57 -1.26 -4.28
N LEU A 84 11.15 -0.02 -4.18
CA LEU A 84 9.75 0.37 -4.09
C LEU A 84 9.44 1.32 -5.22
N GLN A 85 8.56 0.91 -6.11
CA GLN A 85 8.17 1.70 -7.28
C GLN A 85 6.73 2.17 -7.11
N TYR A 86 6.50 3.46 -7.21
CA TYR A 86 5.16 4.03 -7.25
C TYR A 86 4.87 4.54 -8.65
N TYR A 87 3.93 3.90 -9.34
CA TYR A 87 3.57 4.24 -10.71
C TYR A 87 2.20 4.90 -10.78
N THR A 88 2.10 5.86 -11.69
CA THR A 88 0.88 6.58 -12.03
C THR A 88 0.68 6.52 -13.54
N PHE A 89 -0.58 6.54 -13.95
CA PHE A 89 -0.93 6.65 -15.36
C PHE A 89 -1.51 8.05 -15.63
N PRO A 90 -1.06 8.76 -16.68
CA PRO A 90 -1.52 10.11 -16.95
C PRO A 90 -3.05 10.22 -17.04
N LYS A 91 -3.64 11.15 -16.27
CA LYS A 91 -5.10 11.39 -16.18
C LYS A 91 -5.92 10.19 -15.69
N SER A 92 -5.29 9.22 -15.04
CA SER A 92 -5.95 8.10 -14.41
C SER A 92 -6.00 8.29 -12.89
N PRO A 93 -7.09 7.87 -12.22
CA PRO A 93 -7.15 7.76 -10.75
C PRO A 93 -6.37 6.55 -10.20
N LEU A 94 -5.62 5.82 -11.05
CA LEU A 94 -4.87 4.63 -10.66
C LEU A 94 -3.45 4.95 -10.22
N LEU A 95 -3.06 4.31 -9.10
CA LEU A 95 -1.70 4.23 -8.60
C LEU A 95 -1.34 2.76 -8.37
N ALA A 96 -0.13 2.37 -8.73
CA ALA A 96 0.42 1.06 -8.41
C ALA A 96 1.63 1.23 -7.49
N ALA A 97 1.63 0.58 -6.33
CA ALA A 97 2.82 0.45 -5.48
C ALA A 97 3.38 -0.97 -5.65
N ARG A 98 4.60 -1.05 -6.18
CA ARG A 98 5.28 -2.30 -6.48
C ARG A 98 6.48 -2.45 -5.57
N TRP A 99 6.46 -3.48 -4.72
CA TRP A 99 7.60 -3.87 -3.93
C TRP A 99 8.39 -4.94 -4.65
N ILE A 100 9.68 -4.71 -4.83
CA ILE A 100 10.61 -5.67 -5.38
C ILE A 100 11.64 -5.98 -4.31
N ILE A 101 11.71 -7.24 -3.91
CA ILE A 101 12.62 -7.71 -2.88
C ILE A 101 13.51 -8.78 -3.49
N LYS A 102 14.81 -8.55 -3.46
CA LYS A 102 15.79 -9.48 -4.03
C LYS A 102 16.72 -9.98 -2.94
N ASN A 103 16.72 -11.29 -2.72
CA ASN A 103 17.66 -11.92 -1.81
C ASN A 103 19.03 -12.02 -2.49
N THR A 104 19.91 -11.06 -2.17
CA THR A 104 21.30 -11.04 -2.63
C THR A 104 22.26 -11.77 -1.68
N THR A 105 21.74 -12.38 -0.62
CA THR A 105 22.54 -13.14 0.36
C THR A 105 22.80 -14.57 -0.12
N SER A 106 23.59 -15.32 0.66
CA SER A 106 23.88 -16.73 0.40
C SER A 106 22.91 -17.72 1.06
N ALA A 107 21.94 -17.24 1.86
CA ALA A 107 21.00 -18.08 2.61
C ALA A 107 19.54 -17.68 2.31
N PRO A 108 18.57 -18.60 2.45
CA PRO A 108 17.16 -18.23 2.42
C PRO A 108 16.84 -17.20 3.50
N VAL A 109 15.90 -16.29 3.20
CA VAL A 109 15.37 -15.33 4.17
C VAL A 109 13.86 -15.52 4.24
N ASN A 110 13.32 -15.61 5.46
CA ASN A 110 11.88 -15.60 5.68
C ASN A 110 11.45 -14.15 5.90
N ILE A 111 10.47 -13.69 5.14
CA ILE A 111 9.96 -12.33 5.19
C ILE A 111 8.46 -12.35 5.03
N SER A 112 7.79 -11.39 5.65
CA SER A 112 6.37 -11.10 5.40
C SER A 112 6.26 -9.66 4.91
N PRO A 113 6.31 -9.43 3.58
CA PRO A 113 6.19 -8.10 3.00
C PRO A 113 4.77 -7.55 3.13
N THR A 114 4.61 -6.47 3.88
CA THR A 114 3.36 -5.73 4.04
C THR A 114 3.46 -4.29 3.51
N PHE A 115 2.49 -3.86 2.71
CA PHE A 115 2.20 -2.44 2.51
C PHE A 115 1.12 -2.01 3.47
N VAL A 116 1.31 -0.90 4.17
CA VAL A 116 0.27 -0.29 5.01
C VAL A 116 0.03 1.16 4.62
N VAL A 117 -1.22 1.60 4.72
CA VAL A 117 -1.68 2.93 4.32
C VAL A 117 -2.56 3.54 5.39
N ASP A 118 -2.18 4.73 5.84
CA ASP A 118 -3.09 5.54 6.66
C ASP A 118 -4.21 6.07 5.77
N SER A 119 -5.39 5.49 5.94
CA SER A 119 -6.55 5.76 5.10
C SER A 119 -7.53 6.75 5.76
N ALA A 120 -7.12 7.43 6.84
CA ALA A 120 -7.96 8.40 7.55
C ALA A 120 -7.92 9.83 6.95
N PHE A 121 -7.17 10.04 5.84
CA PHE A 121 -7.16 11.27 5.03
C PHE A 121 -7.10 12.59 5.84
N ASP A 122 -6.08 12.76 6.67
CA ASP A 122 -5.82 13.99 7.43
C ASP A 122 -6.91 14.41 8.45
N GLY A 123 -7.85 13.52 8.79
CA GLY A 123 -8.65 13.61 10.02
C GLY A 123 -10.11 14.07 9.87
N ASP A 124 -11.02 13.11 9.95
CA ASP A 124 -12.11 12.93 10.94
C ASP A 124 -12.71 11.56 10.61
N VAL A 125 -12.41 10.55 11.44
CA VAL A 125 -12.85 9.17 11.18
C VAL A 125 -14.36 8.96 11.41
N SER A 126 -15.07 9.95 11.96
CA SER A 126 -16.48 9.81 12.35
C SER A 126 -17.42 9.55 11.17
N ASN A 127 -16.98 9.92 9.96
CA ASN A 127 -17.70 9.74 8.71
C ASN A 127 -17.01 8.76 7.75
N ILE A 128 -16.11 7.91 8.23
CA ILE A 128 -15.47 6.90 7.37
C ILE A 128 -16.25 5.58 7.41
N ARG A 129 -16.45 5.01 6.21
CA ARG A 129 -17.02 3.68 5.99
C ARG A 129 -16.05 2.83 5.19
N ALA A 130 -15.83 1.60 5.64
CA ALA A 130 -15.07 0.62 4.90
C ALA A 130 -16.04 -0.38 4.25
N HIS A 131 -15.89 -0.58 2.95
CA HIS A 131 -16.64 -1.53 2.13
C HIS A 131 -15.72 -2.69 1.77
N MET A 132 -16.12 -3.91 2.10
CA MET A 132 -15.32 -5.12 1.88
C MET A 132 -16.20 -6.37 1.89
N ASP A 133 -15.73 -7.47 1.31
CA ASP A 133 -16.34 -8.79 1.53
C ASP A 133 -15.73 -9.45 2.77
N TRP A 134 -16.57 -9.95 3.69
CA TRP A 134 -16.14 -10.72 4.84
C TRP A 134 -17.03 -11.95 5.02
N GLU A 135 -16.40 -13.12 5.02
CA GLU A 135 -17.07 -14.43 5.06
C GLU A 135 -18.04 -14.67 3.88
N GLY A 136 -17.77 -14.04 2.72
CA GLY A 136 -18.57 -14.18 1.50
C GLY A 136 -19.82 -13.30 1.44
N GLU A 137 -19.93 -12.33 2.37
CA GLU A 137 -20.96 -11.30 2.34
C GLU A 137 -20.34 -9.90 2.28
N GLU A 138 -20.95 -9.01 1.51
CA GLU A 138 -20.58 -7.60 1.47
C GLU A 138 -20.90 -6.94 2.82
N GLN A 139 -19.87 -6.37 3.44
CA GLN A 139 -19.94 -5.68 4.72
C GLN A 139 -19.64 -4.19 4.56
N ASN A 140 -20.44 -3.41 5.28
CA ASN A 140 -20.29 -1.97 5.43
C ASN A 140 -19.90 -1.67 6.88
N VAL A 141 -18.62 -1.46 7.11
CA VAL A 141 -18.05 -1.28 8.44
C VAL A 141 -17.87 0.20 8.72
N LYS A 142 -18.68 0.74 9.65
CA LYS A 142 -18.45 2.07 10.23
C LYS A 142 -17.53 1.94 11.43
N LEU A 143 -16.57 2.85 11.56
CA LEU A 143 -15.71 2.89 12.75
C LEU A 143 -16.54 3.15 14.01
N ALA A 144 -16.54 2.16 14.90
CA ALA A 144 -17.06 2.28 16.25
C ALA A 144 -15.96 2.79 17.19
N ARG A 145 -16.33 3.19 18.41
CA ARG A 145 -15.37 3.61 19.46
C ARG A 145 -14.45 2.49 19.97
N TYR A 146 -14.48 1.31 19.35
CA TYR A 146 -13.74 0.13 19.78
C TYR A 146 -12.73 -0.29 18.70
N PRO A 147 -11.54 -0.78 19.08
CA PRO A 147 -10.59 -1.37 18.16
C PRO A 147 -11.22 -2.49 17.31
N LEU A 148 -10.92 -2.49 16.02
CA LEU A 148 -11.36 -3.49 15.07
C LEU A 148 -10.20 -3.86 14.14
N ALA A 149 -10.02 -5.16 13.91
CA ALA A 149 -9.09 -5.69 12.92
C ALA A 149 -9.82 -6.72 12.08
N ILE A 150 -9.83 -6.55 10.76
CA ILE A 150 -10.50 -7.42 9.80
C ILE A 150 -9.51 -7.79 8.71
N MET A 151 -9.52 -9.07 8.35
CA MET A 151 -8.90 -9.59 7.12
C MET A 151 -10.04 -9.97 6.18
N PRO A 152 -10.34 -9.13 5.17
CA PRO A 152 -11.43 -9.40 4.25
C PRO A 152 -11.20 -10.70 3.46
N SER A 153 -12.29 -11.39 3.11
CA SER A 153 -12.23 -12.56 2.21
C SER A 153 -12.02 -12.16 0.75
N SER A 154 -12.40 -10.93 0.38
CA SER A 154 -12.02 -10.33 -0.90
C SER A 154 -10.67 -9.63 -0.82
N ASN A 155 -9.88 -9.71 -1.88
CA ASN A 155 -8.67 -8.90 -2.02
C ASN A 155 -8.96 -7.45 -2.47
N CYS A 156 -10.05 -6.87 -1.95
CA CYS A 156 -10.51 -5.50 -2.20
C CYS A 156 -11.01 -4.86 -0.90
N ILE A 157 -10.61 -3.61 -0.65
CA ILE A 157 -11.19 -2.74 0.38
C ILE A 157 -11.44 -1.38 -0.26
N TRP A 158 -12.60 -0.78 0.00
CA TRP A 158 -12.85 0.63 -0.30
C TRP A 158 -13.10 1.40 0.99
N ILE A 159 -12.30 2.43 1.24
CA ILE A 159 -12.49 3.39 2.31
C ILE A 159 -13.16 4.63 1.73
N GLU A 160 -14.39 4.90 2.16
CA GLU A 160 -15.21 6.04 1.74
C GLU A 160 -15.35 7.04 2.89
N HIS A 161 -15.24 8.33 2.57
CA HIS A 161 -15.64 9.41 3.45
C HIS A 161 -17.09 9.84 3.12
N GLU A 162 -18.01 9.57 4.03
CA GLU A 162 -19.44 9.88 3.93
C GLU A 162 -19.68 11.37 4.26
N ASP A 163 -19.40 12.28 3.32
CA ASP A 163 -19.88 13.66 3.42
C ASP A 163 -21.28 13.77 2.80
N LEU A 164 -22.30 13.96 3.65
CA LEU A 164 -23.71 14.04 3.28
C LEU A 164 -24.05 15.25 2.38
N SER A 165 -23.08 16.13 2.12
CA SER A 165 -23.28 17.39 1.38
C SER A 165 -22.73 17.40 -0.04
N GLU A 166 -21.93 16.41 -0.45
CA GLU A 166 -21.31 16.35 -1.78
C GLU A 166 -21.91 15.26 -2.67
N GLU A 167 -22.04 15.54 -3.98
CA GLU A 167 -22.65 14.63 -4.97
C GLU A 167 -21.70 13.49 -5.43
N LYS A 168 -20.48 13.40 -4.88
CA LYS A 168 -19.49 12.39 -5.30
C LYS A 168 -18.85 11.70 -4.10
N PRO A 169 -18.64 10.37 -4.18
CA PRO A 169 -17.85 9.66 -3.18
C PRO A 169 -16.41 10.17 -3.19
N ASP A 170 -15.88 10.46 -2.00
CA ASP A 170 -14.46 10.72 -1.74
C ASP A 170 -13.90 9.46 -1.07
N GLY A 171 -12.84 8.88 -1.59
CA GLY A 171 -12.31 7.66 -1.01
C GLY A 171 -11.11 7.02 -1.71
N LEU A 172 -10.60 5.96 -1.08
CA LEU A 172 -9.48 5.17 -1.58
C LEU A 172 -9.88 3.71 -1.61
N GLY A 173 -9.83 3.15 -2.81
CA GLY A 173 -9.87 1.72 -3.03
C GLY A 173 -8.47 1.13 -3.02
N LEU A 174 -8.33 -0.04 -2.39
CA LEU A 174 -7.13 -0.85 -2.34
C LEU A 174 -7.46 -2.25 -2.86
N THR A 175 -6.64 -2.78 -3.76
CA THR A 175 -6.70 -4.17 -4.19
C THR A 175 -5.32 -4.77 -4.40
N ALA A 176 -5.22 -6.09 -4.22
CA ALA A 176 -4.02 -6.86 -4.52
C ALA A 176 -4.37 -8.03 -5.44
N SER A 177 -3.58 -8.19 -6.52
CA SER A 177 -3.82 -9.23 -7.53
C SER A 177 -2.96 -10.49 -7.35
N PHE A 178 -2.05 -10.52 -6.38
CA PHE A 178 -1.14 -11.66 -6.21
C PHE A 178 -1.78 -12.83 -5.43
N GLU A 179 -1.35 -14.06 -5.74
CA GLU A 179 -2.00 -15.34 -5.36
C GLU A 179 -2.20 -15.52 -3.84
N ASP A 180 -1.26 -15.00 -3.04
CA ASP A 180 -1.25 -15.10 -1.57
C ASP A 180 -1.42 -13.74 -0.87
N ALA A 181 -2.10 -12.79 -1.53
CA ALA A 181 -2.37 -11.50 -0.93
C ALA A 181 -3.41 -11.61 0.17
N GLU A 182 -3.08 -11.08 1.34
CA GLU A 182 -4.03 -10.83 2.40
C GLU A 182 -4.21 -9.34 2.59
N LEU A 183 -5.45 -8.86 2.53
CA LEU A 183 -5.75 -7.48 2.88
C LEU A 183 -5.96 -7.36 4.39
N LEU A 184 -5.53 -6.21 4.92
CA LEU A 184 -5.67 -5.87 6.33
C LEU A 184 -6.45 -4.58 6.44
N TYR A 185 -7.43 -4.56 7.34
CA TYR A 185 -8.10 -3.35 7.81
C TYR A 185 -7.98 -3.28 9.34
N ILE A 186 -7.43 -2.20 9.87
CA ILE A 186 -7.36 -1.92 11.30
C ILE A 186 -7.96 -0.55 11.55
N GLY A 187 -8.95 -0.48 12.44
CA GLY A 187 -9.56 0.74 12.93
C GLY A 187 -9.40 0.85 14.44
N VAL A 188 -8.74 1.89 14.95
CA VAL A 188 -8.55 2.12 16.40
C VAL A 188 -8.67 3.60 16.73
N GLY A 189 -9.78 4.00 17.36
CA GLY A 189 -10.02 5.41 17.66
C GLY A 189 -10.04 6.24 16.38
N ASP A 190 -9.15 7.23 16.27
CA ASP A 190 -9.01 8.11 15.11
C ASP A 190 -8.01 7.63 14.06
N PHE A 191 -7.59 6.36 14.15
CA PHE A 191 -6.59 5.77 13.26
C PHE A 191 -7.19 4.67 12.39
N ILE A 192 -6.91 4.71 11.08
CA ILE A 192 -7.30 3.69 10.11
C ILE A 192 -6.05 3.26 9.34
N LEU A 193 -5.73 1.99 9.42
CA LEU A 193 -4.68 1.37 8.63
C LEU A 193 -5.33 0.37 7.67
N THR A 194 -5.09 0.55 6.38
CA THR A 194 -5.36 -0.50 5.38
C THR A 194 -4.05 -1.04 4.84
N GLY A 195 -4.05 -2.24 4.30
CA GLY A 195 -2.80 -2.78 3.79
C GLY A 195 -2.96 -4.09 3.05
N THR A 196 -1.85 -4.55 2.49
CA THR A 196 -1.73 -5.83 1.80
C THR A 196 -0.49 -6.52 2.33
N SER A 197 -0.59 -7.80 2.69
CA SER A 197 0.52 -8.61 3.16
C SER A 197 0.69 -9.84 2.29
N ASN A 198 1.91 -10.32 2.15
CA ASN A 198 2.22 -11.68 1.69
C ASN A 198 2.86 -12.41 2.87
N LEU A 199 2.07 -13.23 3.56
CA LEU A 199 2.54 -13.98 4.73
C LEU A 199 3.36 -15.20 4.29
N ASP A 200 4.28 -15.63 5.15
CA ASP A 200 5.05 -16.88 5.00
C ASP A 200 5.95 -16.94 3.75
N CYS A 201 6.54 -15.81 3.33
CA CYS A 201 7.42 -15.80 2.15
C CYS A 201 8.86 -16.21 2.48
N GLN A 202 9.25 -17.40 2.06
CA GLN A 202 10.66 -17.80 2.03
C GLN A 202 11.32 -17.42 0.70
N LEU A 203 12.18 -16.40 0.72
CA LEU A 203 12.92 -15.94 -0.45
C LEU A 203 14.29 -16.63 -0.52
N LEU A 204 14.46 -17.54 -1.48
CA LEU A 204 15.74 -18.27 -1.69
C LEU A 204 16.85 -17.36 -2.24
N PRO A 205 18.14 -17.74 -2.05
CA PRO A 205 19.28 -16.99 -2.61
C PRO A 205 19.16 -16.70 -4.10
N GLY A 206 19.38 -15.45 -4.48
CA GLY A 206 19.32 -14.97 -5.86
C GLY A 206 17.91 -14.82 -6.42
N LYS A 207 16.86 -15.15 -5.67
CA LYS A 207 15.47 -14.97 -6.10
C LYS A 207 14.98 -13.56 -5.84
N GLU A 208 13.98 -13.18 -6.63
CA GLU A 208 13.29 -11.90 -6.55
C GLU A 208 11.80 -12.17 -6.32
N LEU A 209 11.24 -11.50 -5.33
CA LEU A 209 9.81 -11.41 -5.08
C LEU A 209 9.32 -10.05 -5.57
N ILE A 210 8.16 -10.04 -6.21
CA ILE A 210 7.51 -8.82 -6.67
C ILE A 210 6.06 -8.86 -6.19
N THR A 211 5.67 -7.92 -5.35
CA THR A 211 4.29 -7.70 -4.95
C THR A 211 3.81 -6.38 -5.49
N THR A 212 2.57 -6.32 -5.97
CA THR A 212 1.96 -5.09 -6.48
C THR A 212 0.63 -4.87 -5.81
N SER A 213 0.48 -3.71 -5.17
CA SER A 213 -0.77 -3.24 -4.59
C SER A 213 -1.28 -2.08 -5.42
N TRP A 214 -2.56 -2.14 -5.74
CA TRP A 214 -3.23 -1.20 -6.61
C TRP A 214 -4.17 -0.33 -5.82
N PHE A 215 -4.14 0.95 -6.15
CA PHE A 215 -4.94 1.98 -5.51
C PHE A 215 -5.77 2.68 -6.57
N LEU A 216 -7.05 2.85 -6.25
CA LEU A 216 -8.01 3.60 -7.08
C LEU A 216 -8.56 4.75 -6.25
N VAL A 217 -8.37 5.98 -6.74
CA VAL A 217 -8.92 7.18 -6.12
C VAL A 217 -10.39 7.34 -6.53
N ASP A 218 -11.25 7.62 -5.55
CA ASP A 218 -12.69 7.85 -5.70
C ASP A 218 -13.42 6.74 -6.49
N PRO A 219 -13.25 5.45 -6.10
CA PRO A 219 -13.97 4.36 -6.76
C PRO A 219 -15.47 4.57 -6.61
N GLN A 220 -16.24 4.17 -7.63
CA GLN A 220 -17.70 4.28 -7.59
C GLN A 220 -18.36 3.07 -6.92
N SER A 221 -17.64 1.95 -6.85
CA SER A 221 -18.09 0.72 -6.20
C SER A 221 -16.92 -0.24 -5.93
N THR A 222 -17.17 -1.26 -5.11
CA THR A 222 -16.27 -2.40 -4.91
C THR A 222 -16.09 -3.24 -6.19
N ASP A 223 -17.06 -3.24 -7.10
CA ASP A 223 -16.97 -3.91 -8.41
C ASP A 223 -15.85 -3.32 -9.29
N GLU A 224 -15.62 -2.00 -9.22
CA GLU A 224 -14.51 -1.37 -9.95
C GLU A 224 -13.15 -1.88 -9.45
N LEU A 225 -13.02 -2.13 -8.14
CA LEU A 225 -11.83 -2.70 -7.54
C LEU A 225 -11.65 -4.16 -7.93
N ASP A 226 -12.72 -4.95 -7.96
CA ASP A 226 -12.63 -6.34 -8.43
C ASP A 226 -12.29 -6.43 -9.93
N LEU A 227 -12.78 -5.50 -10.75
CA LEU A 227 -12.36 -5.40 -12.14
C LEU A 227 -10.88 -5.07 -12.25
N LEU A 228 -10.40 -4.06 -11.51
CA LEU A 228 -9.00 -3.69 -11.46
C LEU A 228 -8.13 -4.88 -11.05
N ARG A 229 -8.53 -5.61 -10.00
CA ARG A 229 -7.85 -6.82 -9.52
C ARG A 229 -7.67 -7.87 -10.62
N LYS A 230 -8.71 -8.10 -11.43
CA LYS A 230 -8.69 -9.10 -12.52
C LYS A 230 -7.79 -8.74 -13.69
N VAL A 231 -7.55 -7.45 -13.92
CA VAL A 231 -6.74 -6.96 -15.05
C VAL A 231 -5.36 -6.43 -14.63
N ALA A 232 -5.12 -6.31 -13.32
CA ALA A 232 -3.95 -5.70 -12.71
C ALA A 232 -2.61 -6.23 -13.25
N ASP A 233 -2.49 -7.54 -13.44
CA ASP A 233 -1.25 -8.16 -13.91
C ASP A 233 -0.91 -7.80 -15.37
N ASP A 234 -1.92 -7.45 -16.17
CA ASP A 234 -1.75 -7.03 -17.56
C ASP A 234 -1.48 -5.52 -17.71
N LEU A 235 -1.68 -4.74 -16.65
CA LEU A 235 -1.60 -3.28 -16.71
C LEU A 235 -0.17 -2.75 -16.69
N ILE A 236 0.78 -3.46 -16.07
CA ILE A 236 2.14 -2.94 -15.83
C ILE A 236 3.24 -3.78 -16.43
#